data_AF-A0A3D2THU7-F1
#
_entry.id   AF-A0A3D2THU7-F1
#
_cell.length_a   1.000
_cell.length_b   1.000
_cell.length_c   1.000
_cell.angle_alpha   90.00
_cell.angle_beta   90.00
_cell.angle_gamma   90.00
#
_symmetry.space_group_name_H-M   'P 1'
#
loop_
_entity.id
_entity.type
_entity.pdbx_description
1 polymer ?
#
loop_
_entity_poly.entity_id
_entity_poly.type
_entity_poly.pdbx_seq_one_letter_code
_entity_poly.pdbx_strand_id
1 'polypeptide(L)' 'MSDHASAIDDAGGPDYLDALHALKQTISRFEDCSEEERQSLQDDLEDLQRMTLKLESGRVEIVVFGEIST' A
#
# COMPACT_ATOMS: atom_id res chain seq x y z
N MET A 1 -19.20 -16.99 -21.99
CA MET A 1 -17.74 -16.91 -21.92
C MET A 1 -17.36 -15.45 -22.14
N SER A 2 -16.53 -14.93 -21.24
CA SER A 2 -15.84 -13.63 -21.29
C SER A 2 -16.67 -12.38 -21.01
N ASP A 3 -16.71 -11.98 -19.74
CA ASP A 3 -16.80 -10.58 -19.31
C ASP A 3 -16.15 -10.43 -17.92
N HIS A 4 -14.86 -10.77 -17.83
CA HIS A 4 -14.06 -10.63 -16.60
C HIS A 4 -13.12 -9.40 -16.65
N ALA A 5 -13.35 -8.49 -17.60
CA ALA A 5 -12.45 -7.38 -17.92
C ALA A 5 -12.97 -6.01 -17.44
N SER A 6 -13.96 -5.94 -16.54
CA SER A 6 -14.60 -4.68 -16.13
C SER A 6 -14.30 -4.23 -14.69
N ALA A 7 -13.32 -4.84 -14.00
CA ALA A 7 -13.07 -4.56 -12.58
C ALA A 7 -11.75 -3.80 -12.28
N ILE A 8 -10.96 -3.47 -13.30
CA ILE A 8 -9.64 -2.81 -13.13
C ILE A 8 -9.69 -1.32 -13.57
N ASP A 9 -10.86 -0.77 -13.83
CA ASP A 9 -11.02 0.59 -14.37
C ASP A 9 -11.45 1.65 -13.33
N ASP A 10 -11.38 1.33 -12.03
CA ASP A 10 -11.68 2.27 -10.93
C ASP A 10 -10.58 2.28 -9.85
N ALA A 11 -9.32 2.42 -10.28
CA ALA A 11 -8.12 2.44 -9.42
C ALA A 11 -8.02 3.65 -8.46
N GLY A 12 -9.13 4.26 -8.10
CA GLY A 12 -9.22 5.36 -7.14
C GLY A 12 -10.66 5.65 -6.71
N GLY A 13 -11.55 4.65 -6.77
CA GLY A 13 -12.94 4.78 -6.36
C GLY A 13 -13.10 5.26 -4.91
N PRO A 14 -14.27 5.81 -4.54
CA PRO A 14 -14.58 6.19 -3.16
C PRO A 14 -14.29 5.05 -2.17
N ASP A 15 -14.50 3.80 -2.59
CA ASP A 15 -14.24 2.60 -1.81
C ASP A 15 -12.76 2.42 -1.41
N TYR A 16 -11.82 2.82 -2.26
CA TYR A 16 -10.38 2.69 -1.96
C TYR A 16 -9.93 3.69 -0.89
N LEU A 17 -10.33 4.96 -1.02
CA LEU A 17 -10.01 6.00 -0.05
C LEU A 17 -10.66 5.73 1.30
N ASP A 18 -11.91 5.24 1.29
CA ASP A 18 -12.63 4.87 2.50
C ASP A 18 -11.97 3.67 3.19
N ALA A 19 -11.55 2.65 2.44
CA ALA A 19 -10.82 1.50 2.98
C ALA A 19 -9.45 1.90 3.57
N LEU A 20 -8.70 2.79 2.91
CA LEU A 20 -7.44 3.31 3.43
C LEU A 20 -7.65 4.09 4.73
N HIS A 21 -8.67 4.93 4.78
CA HIS A 21 -8.98 5.70 5.97
C HIS A 21 -9.37 4.78 7.14
N ALA A 22 -10.22 3.78 6.88
CA ALA A 22 -10.58 2.77 7.87
C ALA A 22 -9.34 2.02 8.40
N LEU A 23 -8.40 1.64 7.53
CA LEU A 23 -7.17 0.95 7.92
C LEU A 23 -6.26 1.84 8.78
N LYS A 24 -6.05 3.11 8.41
CA LYS A 24 -5.28 4.08 9.21
C LYS A 24 -5.90 4.27 10.60
N GLN A 25 -7.23 4.36 10.67
CA GLN A 25 -7.94 4.45 11.94
C GLN A 25 -7.74 3.19 12.79
N THR A 26 -7.81 2.00 12.20
CA THR A 26 -7.56 0.74 12.92
C THR A 26 -6.15 0.68 13.49
N ILE A 27 -5.13 1.04 12.71
CA ILE A 27 -3.73 1.06 13.18
C ILE A 27 -3.57 2.04 14.35
N SER A 28 -4.21 3.22 14.29
CA SER A 28 -4.14 4.20 15.39
C SER A 28 -4.77 3.70 16.70
N ARG A 29 -5.71 2.75 16.61
CA ARG A 29 -6.48 2.20 17.73
C ARG A 29 -6.00 0.81 18.16
N PHE A 30 -4.92 0.33 17.57
CA PHE A 30 -4.38 -0.98 17.91
C PHE A 30 -3.80 -0.92 19.32
N GLU A 31 -4.52 -1.49 20.28
CA GLU A 31 -4.06 -1.67 21.65
C GLU A 31 -3.00 -2.79 21.67
N ASP A 32 -2.07 -2.75 22.63
CA ASP A 32 -0.94 -3.68 22.77
C ASP A 32 0.22 -3.56 21.74
N CYS A 33 0.35 -2.43 21.04
CA CYS A 33 1.58 -2.07 20.32
C CYS A 33 2.34 -0.94 21.00
N SER A 34 3.67 -0.96 20.91
CA SER A 34 4.49 0.18 21.31
C SER A 34 4.30 1.35 20.34
N GLU A 35 4.69 2.56 20.76
CA GLU A 35 4.64 3.73 19.87
C GLU A 35 5.52 3.51 18.63
N GLU A 36 6.68 2.89 18.82
CA GLU A 36 7.62 2.57 17.76
C GLU A 36 7.05 1.56 16.76
N GLU A 37 6.40 0.50 17.26
CA GLU A 37 5.73 -0.51 16.41
C GLU A 37 4.58 0.11 15.63
N ARG A 38 3.80 0.99 16.27
CA ARG A 38 2.71 1.70 15.61
C ARG A 38 3.21 2.65 14.52
N GLN A 39 4.29 3.37 14.79
CA GLN A 39 4.92 4.23 13.79
C GLN A 39 5.45 3.41 12.62
N SER A 40 6.13 2.28 12.88
CA SER A 40 6.61 1.37 11.84
C SER A 40 5.47 0.88 10.94
N LEU A 41 4.34 0.48 11.53
CA LEU A 41 3.16 0.04 10.79
C LEU A 41 2.54 1.15 9.94
N GLN A 42 2.57 2.40 10.41
CA GLN A 42 2.11 3.55 9.63
C GLN A 42 3.04 3.81 8.44
N ASP A 43 4.35 3.78 8.67
CA ASP A 43 5.36 3.98 7.63
C ASP A 43 5.25 2.91 6.54
N ASP A 44 5.11 1.63 6.93
CA ASP A 44 4.91 0.51 6.01
C ASP A 44 3.66 0.69 5.13
N LEU A 45 2.55 1.16 5.73
CA LEU A 45 1.32 1.43 4.99
C LEU A 45 1.48 2.58 3.98
N GLU A 46 2.21 3.63 4.35
CA GLU A 46 2.51 4.74 3.45
C GLU A 46 3.41 4.31 2.28
N ASP A 47 4.39 3.46 2.54
CA ASP A 47 5.26 2.92 1.52
C ASP A 47 4.50 2.03 0.54
N LEU A 48 3.58 1.17 1.03
CA LEU A 48 2.68 0.40 0.17
C LEU A 48 1.79 1.30 -0.69
N GLN A 49 1.22 2.36 -0.11
CA GLN A 49 0.42 3.34 -0.88
C GLN A 49 1.27 3.99 -1.98
N ARG A 50 2.52 4.35 -1.67
CA ARG A 50 3.46 4.91 -2.65
C ARG A 50 3.81 3.92 -3.75
N MET A 51 3.98 2.65 -3.42
CA MET A 51 4.23 1.58 -4.39
C MET A 51 3.04 1.39 -5.34
N THR A 52 1.82 1.41 -4.82
CA THR A 52 0.60 1.36 -5.64
C THR A 52 0.55 2.53 -6.62
N LEU A 53 0.80 3.76 -6.16
CA LEU A 53 0.86 4.94 -7.03
C LEU A 53 1.96 4.83 -8.10
N LYS A 54 3.13 4.27 -7.75
CA LYS A 54 4.21 4.02 -8.71
C LYS A 54 3.81 3.00 -9.78
N LEU A 55 3.12 1.93 -9.39
CA LEU A 55 2.62 0.89 -10.28
C LEU A 55 1.54 1.44 -11.23
N GLU A 56 0.56 2.18 -10.70
CA GLU A 56 -0.51 2.81 -11.48
C GLU A 56 0.01 3.88 -12.44
N SER A 57 1.00 4.67 -12.02
CA SER A 57 1.62 5.68 -12.87
C SER A 57 2.61 5.12 -13.90
N GLY A 58 2.80 3.80 -13.95
CA GLY A 58 3.69 3.12 -14.89
C GLY A 58 5.18 3.32 -14.63
N ARG A 59 5.56 3.84 -13.46
CA ARG A 59 6.97 4.07 -13.06
C ARG A 59 7.39 3.05 -12.01
N VAL A 60 7.62 1.82 -12.46
CA VAL A 60 8.20 0.77 -11.61
C VAL A 60 9.72 0.85 -11.70
N GLU A 61 10.35 1.38 -10.66
CA GLU A 61 11.79 1.25 -10.46
C GLU A 61 12.08 -0.20 -10.02
N ILE A 62 12.49 -1.06 -10.95
CA ILE A 62 12.97 -2.41 -10.62
C ILE A 62 14.37 -2.27 -10.05
N VAL A 63 14.50 -2.31 -8.72
CA VAL A 63 15.80 -2.37 -8.04
C VAL A 63 16.20 -3.85 -7.94
N VAL A 64 17.18 -4.25 -8.75
CA VAL A 64 17.81 -5.58 -8.63
C VAL A 64 18.79 -5.53 -7.46
N PHE A 65 18.47 -6.23 -6.37
CA PHE A 65 19.45 -6.49 -5.31
C PHE A 65 20.40 -7.59 -5.78
N GLY A 66 21.61 -7.20 -6.17
CA GLY A 66 22.76 -8.10 -6.22
C GLY A 66 23.58 -7.91 -4.95
N GLU A 67 23.72 -8.95 -4.13
CA GLU A 67 24.65 -8.94 -3.01
C GLU A 67 26.06 -8.60 -3.51
N ILE A 68 26.63 -7.47 -3.07
CA ILE A 68 28.08 -7.29 -3.18
C ILE A 68 28.66 -7.84 -1.88
N SER A 69 28.99 -9.14 -1.90
CA SER A 69 29.95 -9.69 -0.95
C SER A 69 31.35 -9.22 -1.32
N THR A 70 31.85 -8.13 -0.72
CA THR A 70 33.29 -7.89 -0.46
C THR A 70 33.47 -6.76 0.55
#